data_AF-A0AAD4MFN0-F1
#
_entry.id   AF-A0AAD4MFN0-F1
#
_cell.length_a   1.000
_cell.length_b   1.000
_cell.length_c   1.000
_cell.angle_alpha   90.00
_cell.angle_beta   90.00
_cell.angle_gamma   90.00
#
_symmetry.space_group_name_H-M   'P 1'
#
loop_
_entity.id
_entity.type
_entity.pdbx_description
1 polymer ?
#
loop_
_entity_poly.entity_id
_entity_poly.type
_entity_poly.pdbx_seq_one_letter_code
_entity_poly.pdbx_strand_id
1 'polypeptide(L)'
;MVLKPRLDQIAESVARNVDAIRSGLLALPPAQRPAFVDGFNRQALAGRADRTRRAGEGLRPMLTPLERSFVRSVSARIASLGVDAVWRREEDGGLALRLMVDGSEHWIVMPGVLPAREFTGALVAVSIGSALLALAGALWFQRRLNRPLVRVVQAAQTLAGGHEPVPLPEDGPTEVATVSRSFNQLVSSLRQTERERALMLAGISHDLRTPLTKLRLGVEILRERMEPELVSSMTPSVEEMDAIVGQFLDFARGDGDEKPAATSLDDVACSLAAAGADHGRPLVLQLGDVPTVALRPQAMRRAIGNLIENAWRHGRPPVILSTRVDGDEIVVEIAQGGT
;
A
#
# COMPACT_ATOMS: atom_id res chain seq x y z
N MET A 1 15.29 31.46 8.78
CA MET A 1 15.01 32.80 9.31
C MET A 1 16.14 33.37 10.20
N VAL A 2 17.38 32.84 10.15
CA VAL A 2 18.47 33.19 11.10
C VAL A 2 19.46 34.23 10.55
N LEU A 3 19.37 34.59 9.27
CA LEU A 3 20.40 35.41 8.59
C LEU A 3 20.26 36.92 8.84
N LYS A 4 19.02 37.42 9.02
CA LYS A 4 18.72 38.85 9.20
C LYS A 4 19.37 39.47 10.46
N PRO A 5 19.25 38.88 11.67
CA PRO A 5 19.84 39.48 12.88
C PRO A 5 21.38 39.52 12.84
N ARG A 6 22.03 38.52 12.24
CA ARG A 6 23.49 38.56 12.06
C ARG A 6 23.92 39.65 11.07
N LEU A 7 23.18 39.84 9.98
CA LEU A 7 23.48 40.90 9.02
C LEU A 7 23.37 42.29 9.67
N ASP A 8 22.36 42.47 10.51
CA ASP A 8 22.15 43.71 11.25
C ASP A 8 23.26 43.96 12.26
N GLN A 9 23.71 42.94 13.01
CA GLN A 9 24.84 43.08 13.94
C GLN A 9 26.15 43.44 13.22
N ILE A 10 26.40 42.84 12.06
CA ILE A 10 27.58 43.14 11.23
C ILE A 10 27.51 44.57 10.69
N ALA A 11 26.35 45.00 10.19
CA ALA A 11 26.17 46.35 9.68
C ALA A 11 26.33 47.43 10.76
N GLU A 12 25.96 47.14 12.02
CA GLU A 12 26.15 48.02 13.16
C GLU A 12 27.64 48.17 13.54
N SER A 13 28.36 47.04 13.57
CA SER A 13 29.81 47.04 13.78
C SER A 13 30.53 47.86 12.71
N VAL A 14 30.12 47.70 11.44
CA VAL A 14 30.65 48.48 10.32
C VAL A 14 30.36 49.97 10.46
N ALA A 15 29.13 50.36 10.82
CA ALA A 15 28.79 51.76 11.01
C ALA A 15 29.63 52.41 12.13
N ARG A 16 29.83 51.72 13.26
CA ARG A 16 30.72 52.18 14.35
C ARG A 16 32.17 52.35 13.90
N ASN A 17 32.68 51.40 13.11
CA ASN A 17 34.05 51.50 12.58
C ASN A 17 34.20 52.67 11.61
N VAL A 18 33.21 52.90 10.74
CA VAL A 18 33.19 54.06 9.84
C VAL A 18 33.21 55.36 10.62
N ASP A 19 32.44 55.47 11.71
CA ASP A 19 32.41 56.64 12.58
C ASP A 19 33.75 56.87 13.32
N ALA A 20 34.37 55.80 13.80
CA ALA A 20 35.70 55.84 14.42
C ALA A 20 36.78 56.31 13.42
N ILE A 21 36.73 55.82 12.17
CA ILE A 21 37.66 56.23 11.12
C ILE A 21 37.43 57.71 10.75
N ARG A 22 36.17 58.14 10.62
CA ARG A 22 35.82 59.54 10.36
C ARG A 22 36.34 60.47 11.47
N SER A 23 36.13 60.09 12.73
CA SER A 23 36.61 60.84 13.89
C SER A 23 38.14 60.89 13.95
N GLY A 24 38.82 59.79 13.62
CA GLY A 24 40.28 59.74 13.51
C GLY A 24 40.82 60.64 12.39
N LEU A 25 40.15 60.69 11.24
CA LEU A 25 40.52 61.58 10.12
C LEU A 25 40.33 63.07 10.47
N LEU A 26 39.29 63.40 11.24
CA LEU A 26 39.05 64.77 11.71
C LEU A 26 40.11 65.23 12.72
N ALA A 27 40.64 64.32 13.55
CA ALA A 27 41.68 64.62 14.52
C ALA A 27 43.09 64.81 13.90
N LEU A 28 43.28 64.41 12.64
CA LEU A 28 44.57 64.49 11.94
C LEU A 28 44.73 65.80 11.14
N PRO A 29 45.94 66.38 11.07
CA PRO A 29 46.24 67.49 10.18
C PRO A 29 45.94 67.16 8.71
N PRO A 30 45.44 68.10 7.89
CA PRO A 30 45.04 67.85 6.51
C PRO A 30 46.11 67.17 5.64
N ALA A 31 47.39 67.51 5.87
CA ALA A 31 48.53 66.95 5.13
C ALA A 31 48.77 65.46 5.41
N GLN A 32 48.30 64.92 6.54
CA GLN A 32 48.55 63.53 6.96
C GLN A 32 47.37 62.58 6.68
N ARG A 33 46.19 63.12 6.36
CA ARG A 33 44.97 62.33 6.09
C ARG A 33 45.12 61.35 4.92
N PRO A 34 45.72 61.71 3.77
CA PRO A 34 45.89 60.78 2.65
C PRO A 34 46.76 59.57 3.03
N ALA A 35 47.87 59.82 3.74
CA ALA A 35 48.79 58.75 4.18
C ALA A 35 48.12 57.76 5.16
N PHE A 36 47.20 58.26 6.00
CA PHE A 36 46.41 57.40 6.89
C PHE A 36 45.44 56.50 6.11
N VAL A 37 44.71 57.06 5.14
CA VAL A 37 43.77 56.30 4.31
C VAL A 37 44.49 55.25 3.48
N ASP A 38 45.65 55.58 2.89
CA ASP A 38 46.48 54.63 2.14
C ASP A 38 47.04 53.52 3.04
N GLY A 39 47.41 53.84 4.28
CA GLY A 39 47.81 52.86 5.29
C GLY A 39 46.67 51.89 5.63
N PHE A 40 45.49 52.44 5.92
CA PHE A 40 44.29 51.66 6.24
C PHE A 40 43.89 50.75 5.07
N ASN A 41 43.84 51.29 3.85
CA ASN A 41 43.48 50.54 2.65
C ASN A 41 44.50 49.41 2.37
N ARG A 42 45.80 49.67 2.51
CA ARG A 42 46.83 48.62 2.37
C ARG A 42 46.63 47.50 3.39
N GLN A 43 46.33 47.83 4.64
CA GLN A 43 46.08 46.82 5.68
C GLN A 43 44.80 46.01 5.40
N ALA A 44 43.73 46.69 4.97
CA ALA A 44 42.47 46.05 4.60
C ALA A 44 42.61 45.10 3.39
N LEU A 45 43.44 45.48 2.41
CA LEU A 45 43.75 44.67 1.22
C LEU A 45 44.73 43.53 1.49
N ALA A 46 45.69 43.69 2.41
CA ALA A 46 46.68 42.67 2.74
C ALA A 46 46.04 41.36 3.24
N GLY A 47 44.98 41.46 4.07
CA GLY A 47 44.21 40.29 4.51
C GLY A 47 43.33 39.65 3.43
N ARG A 48 43.15 40.33 2.29
CA ARG A 48 42.28 39.94 1.17
C ARG A 48 43.06 39.26 0.04
N ALA A 49 44.27 39.74 -0.27
CA ALA A 49 45.13 39.18 -1.32
C ALA A 49 45.42 37.67 -1.15
N ASP A 50 45.52 37.18 0.09
CA ASP A 50 45.68 35.74 0.38
C ASP A 50 44.41 34.92 0.11
N ARG A 51 43.22 35.55 0.21
CA ARG A 51 41.92 34.91 -0.09
C ARG A 51 41.60 34.91 -1.58
N THR A 52 41.90 36.00 -2.30
CA THR A 52 41.70 36.08 -3.76
C THR A 52 42.62 35.10 -4.50
N ARG A 53 43.85 34.87 -4.04
CA ARG A 53 44.72 33.81 -4.61
C ARG A 53 44.16 32.41 -4.54
N ARG A 54 43.34 32.09 -3.52
CA ARG A 54 42.71 30.76 -3.37
C ARG A 54 41.41 30.62 -4.16
N ALA A 55 40.76 31.74 -4.49
CA ALA A 55 39.47 31.77 -5.14
C ALA A 55 39.60 32.39 -6.54
N GLY A 56 39.75 31.53 -7.56
CA GLY A 56 39.97 31.90 -8.96
C GLY A 56 39.17 33.10 -9.45
N GLU A 57 39.86 33.96 -10.20
CA GLU A 57 39.42 35.27 -10.67
C GLU A 57 38.23 35.17 -11.64
N GLY A 58 37.17 35.90 -11.33
CA GLY A 58 36.05 36.11 -12.23
C GLY A 58 35.34 37.41 -11.88
N LEU A 59 35.41 38.40 -12.78
CA LEU A 59 34.74 39.68 -12.66
C LEU A 59 33.22 39.48 -12.55
N ARG A 60 32.62 39.96 -11.45
CA ARG A 60 31.16 39.93 -11.24
C ARG A 60 30.56 41.33 -11.39
N PRO A 61 29.82 41.62 -12.47
CA PRO A 61 29.26 42.96 -12.69
C PRO A 61 28.08 43.32 -11.75
N MET A 62 27.45 42.35 -11.07
CA MET A 62 26.27 42.61 -10.22
C MET A 62 26.45 42.25 -8.74
N LEU A 63 25.87 43.06 -7.85
CA LEU A 63 25.74 42.78 -6.42
C LEU A 63 24.75 41.63 -6.18
N THR A 64 25.14 40.66 -5.33
CA THR A 64 24.28 39.57 -4.86
C THR A 64 23.11 40.10 -4.01
N PRO A 65 22.01 39.34 -3.83
CA PRO A 65 20.91 39.75 -2.96
C PRO A 65 21.35 40.04 -1.51
N LEU A 66 22.35 39.30 -1.01
CA LEU A 66 22.91 39.48 0.32
C LEU A 66 23.75 40.78 0.40
N GLU A 67 24.61 41.04 -0.58
CA GLU A 67 25.38 42.28 -0.68
C GLU A 67 24.45 43.50 -0.82
N ARG A 68 23.37 43.40 -1.61
CA ARG A 68 22.35 44.47 -1.71
C ARG A 68 21.64 44.74 -0.40
N SER A 69 21.34 43.69 0.38
CA SER A 69 20.74 43.86 1.71
C SER A 69 21.74 44.53 2.66
N PHE A 70 23.00 44.11 2.63
CA PHE A 70 24.06 44.66 3.46
C PHE A 70 24.32 46.14 3.15
N VAL A 71 24.51 46.49 1.87
CA VAL A 71 24.71 47.87 1.41
C VAL A 71 23.57 48.76 1.86
N ARG A 72 22.30 48.32 1.70
CA ARG A 72 21.13 49.08 2.18
C ARG A 72 21.14 49.26 3.70
N SER A 73 21.39 48.20 4.46
CA SER A 73 21.41 48.26 5.93
C SER A 73 22.50 49.18 6.46
N VAL A 74 23.71 49.13 5.89
CA VAL A 74 24.80 50.03 6.30
C VAL A 74 24.51 51.46 5.88
N SER A 75 24.09 51.67 4.62
CA SER A 75 23.79 53.02 4.09
C SER A 75 22.72 53.74 4.92
N ALA A 76 21.65 53.03 5.30
CA ALA A 76 20.58 53.60 6.12
C ALA A 76 21.08 54.07 7.50
N ARG A 77 22.10 53.42 8.06
CA ARG A 77 22.64 53.73 9.39
C ARG A 77 23.68 54.83 9.34
N ILE A 78 24.58 54.82 8.36
CA ILE A 78 25.56 55.91 8.20
C ILE A 78 24.92 57.21 7.69
N ALA A 79 23.78 57.12 7.00
CA ALA A 79 22.96 58.29 6.68
C ALA A 79 22.49 59.02 7.95
N SER A 80 22.19 58.29 9.03
CA SER A 80 21.82 58.90 10.33
C SER A 80 22.99 59.63 11.01
N LEU A 81 24.23 59.33 10.59
CA LEU A 81 25.45 60.01 11.02
C LEU A 81 25.83 61.20 10.10
N GLY A 82 24.99 61.52 9.12
CA GLY A 82 25.23 62.59 8.15
C GLY A 82 26.29 62.26 7.10
N VAL A 83 26.48 60.97 6.78
CA VAL A 83 27.41 60.51 5.74
C VAL A 83 26.62 60.02 4.53
N ASP A 84 26.83 60.65 3.37
CA ASP A 84 26.26 60.20 2.10
C ASP A 84 26.97 58.94 1.59
N ALA A 85 26.26 57.83 1.70
CA ALA A 85 26.76 56.50 1.38
C ALA A 85 26.88 56.27 -0.13
N VAL A 86 28.05 56.55 -0.72
CA VAL A 86 28.36 56.15 -2.10
C VAL A 86 29.31 54.96 -2.06
N TRP A 87 28.90 53.87 -2.71
CA TRP A 87 29.64 52.62 -2.73
C TRP A 87 30.28 52.39 -4.10
N ARG A 88 31.53 51.95 -4.12
CA ARG A 88 32.24 51.48 -5.31
C ARG A 88 32.60 50.01 -5.12
N ARG A 89 32.46 49.21 -6.16
CA ARG A 89 33.01 47.85 -6.17
C ARG A 89 34.43 47.90 -6.72
N GLU A 90 35.37 47.32 -6.00
CA GLU A 90 36.74 47.15 -6.46
C GLU A 90 36.85 45.91 -7.37
N GLU A 91 37.86 45.86 -8.23
CA GLU A 91 38.06 44.77 -9.21
C GLU A 91 38.20 43.38 -8.55
N ASP A 92 38.67 43.35 -7.30
CA ASP A 92 38.81 42.18 -6.44
C ASP A 92 37.49 41.75 -5.74
N GLY A 93 36.36 42.32 -6.18
CA GLY A 93 35.04 42.08 -5.62
C GLY A 93 34.80 42.71 -4.25
N GLY A 94 35.69 43.60 -3.79
CA GLY A 94 35.56 44.38 -2.56
C GLY A 94 34.52 45.48 -2.67
N LEU A 95 34.08 46.00 -1.53
CA LEU A 95 33.23 47.18 -1.45
C LEU A 95 34.05 48.30 -0.81
N ALA A 96 34.14 49.44 -1.47
CA ALA A 96 34.71 50.68 -0.94
C ALA A 96 33.59 51.67 -0.66
N LEU A 97 33.66 52.36 0.46
CA LEU A 97 32.74 53.41 0.87
C LEU A 97 33.42 54.77 0.68
N ARG A 98 32.69 55.71 0.07
CA ARG A 98 33.12 57.10 -0.03
C ARG A 98 32.84 57.85 1.28
N LEU A 99 33.84 58.53 1.80
CA LEU A 99 33.76 59.40 2.97
C LEU A 99 34.20 60.81 2.62
N MET A 100 33.34 61.78 2.94
CA MET A 100 33.63 63.21 2.79
C MET A 100 34.05 63.77 4.16
N VAL A 101 35.27 64.29 4.26
CA VAL A 101 35.81 64.89 5.49
C VAL A 101 36.46 66.23 5.14
N ASP A 102 35.95 67.33 5.73
CA ASP A 102 36.36 68.72 5.45
C ASP A 102 36.45 69.07 3.95
N GLY A 103 35.51 68.58 3.14
CA GLY A 103 35.48 68.84 1.68
C GLY A 103 36.39 67.93 0.84
N SER A 104 37.20 67.08 1.45
CA SER A 104 38.07 66.11 0.76
C SER A 104 37.44 64.71 0.71
N GLU A 105 37.45 64.11 -0.48
CA GLU A 105 36.93 62.77 -0.74
C GLU A 105 37.97 61.69 -0.41
N HIS A 106 37.57 60.71 0.40
CA HIS A 106 38.41 59.56 0.76
C HIS A 106 37.65 58.25 0.55
N TRP A 107 38.27 57.30 -0.16
CA TRP A 107 37.71 55.96 -0.38
C TRP A 107 38.26 54.98 0.65
N ILE A 108 37.36 54.35 1.40
CA ILE A 108 37.73 53.41 2.46
C ILE A 108 37.28 52.01 2.06
N VAL A 109 38.25 51.12 1.87
CA VAL A 109 38.01 49.73 1.53
C VAL A 109 37.44 48.99 2.74
N MET A 110 36.26 48.40 2.58
CA MET A 110 35.62 47.63 3.64
C MET A 110 36.21 46.21 3.68
N PRO A 111 36.81 45.77 4.81
CA PRO A 111 37.28 44.39 4.94
C PRO A 111 36.09 43.42 4.79
N GLY A 112 36.25 42.38 3.96
CA GLY A 112 35.17 41.51 3.48
C GLY A 112 34.31 40.91 4.60
N VAL A 113 33.14 41.51 4.82
CA VAL A 113 32.22 41.18 5.93
C VAL A 113 31.21 40.07 5.61
N LEU A 114 31.11 39.67 4.34
CA LEU A 114 30.19 38.62 3.92
C LEU A 114 30.99 37.36 3.52
N PRO A 115 30.75 36.20 4.16
CA PRO A 115 31.34 34.94 3.73
C PRO A 115 30.76 34.56 2.37
N ALA A 116 31.46 34.92 1.30
CA ALA A 116 31.10 34.53 -0.04
C ALA A 116 31.44 33.04 -0.22
N ARG A 117 30.39 32.23 -0.38
CA ARG A 117 30.37 30.89 -1.02
C ARG A 117 30.53 29.63 -0.17
N GLU A 118 31.23 29.60 0.96
CA GLU A 118 31.54 28.27 1.56
C GLU A 118 30.40 27.63 2.36
N PHE A 119 29.52 28.40 3.01
CA PHE A 119 28.53 27.83 3.93
C PHE A 119 27.18 27.46 3.30
N THR A 120 26.75 28.11 2.22
CA THR A 120 25.34 28.00 1.75
C THR A 120 25.12 26.84 0.78
N GLY A 121 26.05 26.60 -0.16
CA GLY A 121 25.90 25.52 -1.15
C GLY A 121 26.05 24.13 -0.54
N ALA A 122 27.03 23.96 0.36
CA ALA A 122 27.26 22.69 1.05
C ALA A 122 26.06 22.28 1.92
N LEU A 123 25.48 23.20 2.69
CA LEU A 123 24.29 22.93 3.51
C LEU A 123 23.07 22.53 2.68
N VAL A 124 22.82 23.21 1.55
CA VAL A 124 21.72 22.86 0.64
C VAL A 124 21.96 21.48 0.01
N ALA A 125 23.19 21.19 -0.45
CA ALA A 125 23.53 19.89 -1.01
C ALA A 125 23.36 18.75 0.01
N VAL A 126 23.81 18.95 1.26
CA VAL A 126 23.63 17.97 2.34
C VAL A 126 22.15 17.78 2.67
N SER A 127 21.36 18.87 2.69
CA SER A 127 19.92 18.79 2.96
C SER A 127 19.19 18.01 1.86
N ILE A 128 19.48 18.29 0.59
CA ILE A 128 18.91 17.57 -0.56
C ILE A 128 19.34 16.10 -0.53
N GLY A 129 20.63 15.84 -0.30
CA GLY A 129 21.15 14.47 -0.19
C GLY A 129 20.49 13.67 0.92
N SER A 130 20.31 14.28 2.10
CA SER A 130 19.60 13.66 3.22
C SER A 130 18.13 13.39 2.89
N ALA A 131 17.42 14.33 2.25
CA ALA A 131 16.04 14.14 1.83
C ALA A 131 15.88 13.01 0.80
N LEU A 132 16.80 12.91 -0.17
CA LEU A 132 16.81 11.83 -1.16
C LEU A 132 17.10 10.48 -0.53
N LEU A 133 18.05 10.41 0.42
CA LEU A 133 18.34 9.19 1.18
C LEU A 133 17.14 8.74 2.02
N ALA A 134 16.46 9.68 2.69
CA ALA A 134 15.25 9.38 3.45
C ALA A 134 14.13 8.84 2.55
N LEU A 135 13.94 9.44 1.37
CA LEU A 135 12.95 8.97 0.39
C LEU A 135 13.30 7.57 -0.14
N ALA A 136 14.57 7.33 -0.48
CA ALA A 136 15.04 6.02 -0.92
C ALA A 136 14.84 4.96 0.18
N GLY A 137 15.15 5.28 1.44
CA GLY A 137 14.92 4.41 2.59
C GLY A 137 13.44 4.11 2.81
N ALA A 138 12.56 5.12 2.70
CA ALA A 138 11.11 4.94 2.80
C ALA A 138 10.56 4.03 1.70
N LEU A 139 11.00 4.22 0.45
CA LEU A 139 10.60 3.36 -0.68
C LEU A 139 11.12 1.94 -0.53
N TRP A 140 12.34 1.77 -0.01
CA TRP A 140 12.91 0.46 0.29
C TRP A 140 12.10 -0.26 1.38
N PHE A 141 11.81 0.43 2.50
CA PHE A 141 11.02 -0.10 3.61
C PHE A 141 9.59 -0.47 3.19
N GLN A 142 8.95 0.40 2.40
CA GLN A 142 7.62 0.14 1.84
C GLN A 142 7.60 -1.13 0.96
N ARG A 143 8.63 -1.31 0.12
CA ARG A 143 8.69 -2.45 -0.81
C ARG A 143 9.12 -3.75 -0.14
N ARG A 144 10.04 -3.70 0.83
CA ARG A 144 10.65 -4.88 1.47
C ARG A 144 9.93 -5.36 2.73
N LEU A 145 9.19 -4.50 3.42
CA LEU A 145 8.52 -4.85 4.67
C LEU A 145 7.00 -4.66 4.61
N ASN A 146 6.54 -3.45 4.30
CA ASN A 146 5.12 -3.14 4.39
C ASN A 146 4.28 -3.90 3.33
N ARG A 147 4.72 -3.88 2.06
CA ARG A 147 3.99 -4.56 0.98
C ARG A 147 3.87 -6.08 1.20
N PRO A 148 4.92 -6.83 1.58
CA PRO A 148 4.77 -8.24 1.94
C PRO A 148 3.82 -8.51 3.11
N LEU A 149 3.85 -7.70 4.17
CA LEU A 149 2.95 -7.86 5.31
C LEU A 149 1.48 -7.68 4.91
N VAL A 150 1.19 -6.68 4.08
CA VAL A 150 -0.17 -6.48 3.54
C VAL A 150 -0.62 -7.70 2.72
N ARG A 151 0.28 -8.33 1.95
CA ARG A 151 -0.04 -9.57 1.21
C ARG A 151 -0.38 -10.73 2.15
N VAL A 152 0.35 -10.88 3.27
CA VAL A 152 0.04 -11.91 4.28
C VAL A 152 -1.36 -11.69 4.84
N VAL A 153 -1.71 -10.46 5.19
CA VAL A 153 -3.04 -10.11 5.72
C VAL A 153 -4.13 -10.41 4.71
N GLN A 154 -3.94 -10.02 3.44
CA GLN A 154 -4.89 -10.32 2.36
C GLN A 154 -5.05 -11.83 2.15
N ALA A 155 -3.95 -12.58 2.11
CA ALA A 155 -4.00 -14.04 1.97
C ALA A 155 -4.71 -14.71 3.16
N ALA A 156 -4.50 -14.22 4.38
CA ALA A 156 -5.21 -14.71 5.57
C ALA A 156 -6.72 -14.42 5.50
N GLN A 157 -7.13 -13.25 5.00
CA GLN A 157 -8.54 -12.92 4.78
C GLN A 157 -9.18 -13.79 3.70
N THR A 158 -8.46 -14.06 2.60
CA THR A 158 -8.90 -15.00 1.57
C THR A 158 -9.10 -16.40 2.14
N LEU A 159 -8.15 -16.89 2.95
CA LEU A 159 -8.24 -18.18 3.62
C LEU A 159 -9.43 -18.22 4.60
N ALA A 160 -9.64 -17.17 5.40
CA ALA A 160 -10.76 -17.06 6.32
C ALA A 160 -12.12 -17.04 5.60
N GLY A 161 -12.16 -16.52 4.36
CA GLY A 161 -13.33 -16.57 3.48
C GLY A 161 -13.55 -17.92 2.81
N GLY A 162 -12.82 -18.98 3.18
CA GLY A 162 -12.94 -20.31 2.57
C GLY A 162 -12.38 -20.43 1.16
N HIS A 163 -11.63 -19.42 0.69
CA HIS A 163 -10.99 -19.42 -0.62
C HIS A 163 -9.52 -19.78 -0.49
N GLU A 164 -9.00 -20.42 -1.54
CA GLU A 164 -7.59 -20.80 -1.58
C GLU A 164 -6.70 -19.58 -1.89
N PRO A 165 -5.83 -19.13 -0.96
CA PRO A 165 -4.96 -18.00 -1.23
C PRO A 165 -3.81 -18.37 -2.19
N VAL A 166 -3.34 -17.39 -2.95
CA VAL A 166 -2.13 -17.52 -3.77
C VAL A 166 -0.90 -17.65 -2.85
N PRO A 167 0.04 -18.56 -3.14
CA PRO A 167 1.26 -18.73 -2.34
C PRO A 167 2.03 -17.42 -2.17
N LEU A 168 2.43 -17.14 -0.92
CA LEU A 168 3.18 -15.94 -0.61
C LEU A 168 4.64 -16.07 -1.05
N PRO A 169 5.24 -15.01 -1.62
CA PRO A 169 6.67 -15.00 -1.97
C PRO A 169 7.56 -15.13 -0.73
N GLU A 170 8.68 -15.86 -0.87
CA GLU A 170 9.67 -16.12 0.18
C GLU A 170 11.02 -15.42 -0.07
N ASP A 171 11.06 -14.45 -0.98
CA ASP A 171 12.24 -13.70 -1.44
C ASP A 171 12.53 -12.40 -0.65
N GLY A 172 11.80 -12.20 0.45
CA GLY A 172 11.90 -11.04 1.33
C GLY A 172 13.07 -11.10 2.34
N PRO A 173 13.18 -10.09 3.23
CA PRO A 173 14.02 -10.18 4.43
C PRO A 173 13.72 -11.46 5.23
N THR A 174 14.72 -12.00 5.94
CA THR A 174 14.66 -13.30 6.60
C THR A 174 13.41 -13.49 7.47
N GLU A 175 13.02 -12.47 8.23
CA GLU A 175 11.85 -12.50 9.11
C GLU A 175 10.54 -12.59 8.30
N VAL A 176 10.43 -11.78 7.25
CA VAL A 176 9.26 -11.76 6.36
C VAL A 176 9.16 -13.07 5.57
N ALA A 177 10.28 -13.56 5.04
CA ALA A 177 10.35 -14.82 4.33
C ALA A 177 9.95 -16.01 5.22
N THR A 178 10.38 -16.00 6.49
CA THR A 178 9.97 -17.00 7.48
C THR A 178 8.47 -16.97 7.70
N VAL A 179 7.86 -15.80 7.88
CA VAL A 179 6.40 -15.66 8.04
C VAL A 179 5.65 -16.16 6.79
N SER A 180 6.08 -15.76 5.58
CA SER A 180 5.50 -16.26 4.32
C SER A 180 5.58 -17.78 4.23
N ARG A 181 6.74 -18.37 4.56
CA ARG A 181 6.94 -19.82 4.53
C ARG A 181 6.05 -20.55 5.53
N SER A 182 5.98 -20.07 6.77
CA SER A 182 5.11 -20.65 7.79
C SER A 182 3.63 -20.54 7.42
N PHE A 183 3.21 -19.43 6.81
CA PHE A 183 1.85 -19.29 6.29
C PHE A 183 1.58 -20.26 5.14
N ASN A 184 2.49 -20.38 4.17
CA ASN A 184 2.37 -21.34 3.07
C ASN A 184 2.29 -22.79 3.59
N GLN A 185 3.09 -23.14 4.60
CA GLN A 185 3.04 -24.44 5.26
C GLN A 185 1.68 -24.67 5.96
N LEU A 186 1.16 -23.68 6.67
CA LEU A 186 -0.15 -23.76 7.32
C LEU A 186 -1.27 -24.00 6.30
N VAL A 187 -1.27 -23.27 5.19
CA VAL A 187 -2.23 -23.47 4.10
C VAL A 187 -2.10 -24.88 3.51
N SER A 188 -0.89 -25.37 3.29
CA SER A 188 -0.66 -26.73 2.77
C SER A 188 -1.15 -27.80 3.74
N SER A 189 -0.85 -27.67 5.03
CA SER A 189 -1.28 -28.61 6.07
C SER A 189 -2.79 -28.66 6.18
N LEU A 190 -3.47 -27.50 6.15
CA LEU A 190 -4.93 -27.44 6.18
C LEU A 190 -5.54 -28.24 5.01
N ARG A 191 -5.04 -28.02 3.79
CA ARG A 191 -5.51 -28.76 2.61
C ARG A 191 -5.26 -30.26 2.73
N GLN A 192 -4.12 -30.65 3.28
CA GLN A 192 -3.82 -32.06 3.49
C GLN A 192 -4.80 -32.67 4.50
N THR A 193 -5.06 -32.00 5.62
CA THR A 193 -6.05 -32.45 6.60
C THR A 193 -7.46 -32.56 6.02
N GLU A 194 -7.87 -31.61 5.18
CA GLU A 194 -9.16 -31.68 4.47
C GLU A 194 -9.23 -32.87 3.51
N ARG A 195 -8.17 -33.12 2.73
CA ARG A 195 -8.09 -34.27 1.84
C ARG A 195 -8.11 -35.59 2.60
N GLU A 196 -7.35 -35.70 3.68
CA GLU A 196 -7.33 -36.90 4.53
C GLU A 196 -8.70 -37.17 5.15
N ARG A 197 -9.39 -36.11 5.61
CA ARG A 197 -10.77 -36.21 6.11
C ARG A 197 -11.73 -36.68 5.03
N ALA A 198 -11.64 -36.14 3.81
CA ALA A 198 -12.47 -36.56 2.68
C ALA A 198 -12.21 -38.04 2.29
N LEU A 199 -10.94 -38.46 2.24
CA LEU A 199 -10.54 -39.84 1.96
C LEU A 199 -11.02 -40.81 3.04
N MET A 200 -10.88 -40.44 4.32
CA MET A 200 -11.36 -41.25 5.44
C MET A 200 -12.87 -41.46 5.36
N LEU A 201 -13.64 -40.39 5.09
CA LEU A 201 -15.09 -40.48 4.96
C LEU A 201 -15.51 -41.30 3.73
N ALA A 202 -14.75 -41.22 2.63
CA ALA A 202 -14.93 -42.09 1.46
C ALA A 202 -14.65 -43.57 1.76
N GLY A 203 -13.69 -43.88 2.64
CA GLY A 203 -13.43 -45.26 3.10
C GLY A 203 -14.56 -45.79 3.97
N ILE A 204 -14.98 -45.02 4.98
CA ILE A 204 -16.12 -45.36 5.85
C ILE A 204 -17.39 -45.59 5.03
N SER A 205 -17.58 -44.82 3.95
CA SER A 205 -18.70 -44.99 3.01
C SER A 205 -18.84 -46.42 2.50
N HIS A 206 -17.72 -46.94 2.01
CA HIS A 206 -17.65 -48.24 1.37
C HIS A 206 -17.93 -49.34 2.40
N ASP A 207 -17.40 -49.17 3.60
CA ASP A 207 -17.53 -50.12 4.69
C ASP A 207 -18.92 -50.14 5.32
N LEU A 208 -19.68 -49.03 5.26
CA LEU A 208 -21.09 -48.97 5.70
C LEU A 208 -22.07 -49.52 4.66
N ARG A 209 -21.78 -49.37 3.36
CA ARG A 209 -22.66 -49.88 2.28
C ARG A 209 -22.74 -51.41 2.29
N THR A 210 -21.66 -52.08 2.64
CA THR A 210 -21.59 -53.56 2.70
C THR A 210 -22.55 -54.17 3.74
N PRO A 211 -22.54 -53.77 5.04
CA PRO A 211 -23.50 -54.28 6.02
C PRO A 211 -24.93 -53.82 5.74
N LEU A 212 -25.16 -52.60 5.22
CA LEU A 212 -26.50 -52.15 4.81
C LEU A 212 -27.09 -53.02 3.69
N THR A 213 -26.27 -53.35 2.68
CA THR A 213 -26.69 -54.26 1.59
C THR A 213 -27.02 -55.65 2.14
N LYS A 214 -26.24 -56.16 3.12
CA LYS A 214 -26.54 -57.44 3.79
C LYS A 214 -27.82 -57.39 4.61
N LEU A 215 -28.08 -56.29 5.33
CA LEU A 215 -29.33 -56.10 6.06
C LEU A 215 -30.54 -56.06 5.12
N ARG A 216 -30.44 -55.32 4.02
CA ARG A 216 -31.47 -55.27 2.98
C ARG A 216 -31.76 -56.66 2.40
N LEU A 217 -30.73 -57.39 2.00
CA LEU A 217 -30.86 -58.76 1.49
C LEU A 217 -31.44 -59.71 2.55
N GLY A 218 -31.04 -59.56 3.81
CA GLY A 218 -31.58 -60.33 4.92
C GLY A 218 -33.08 -60.10 5.13
N VAL A 219 -33.53 -58.84 5.08
CA VAL A 219 -34.95 -58.47 5.15
C VAL A 219 -35.72 -59.02 3.93
N GLU A 220 -35.13 -58.97 2.73
CA GLU A 220 -35.74 -59.55 1.53
C GLU A 220 -35.88 -61.09 1.61
N ILE A 221 -34.86 -61.80 2.08
CA ILE A 221 -34.88 -63.27 2.24
C ILE A 221 -35.91 -63.68 3.31
N LEU A 222 -36.02 -62.91 4.39
CA LEU A 222 -36.93 -63.19 5.50
C LEU A 222 -38.35 -62.67 5.28
N ARG A 223 -38.61 -61.94 4.18
CA ARG A 223 -39.91 -61.35 3.84
C ARG A 223 -41.06 -62.37 3.85
N GLU A 224 -40.80 -63.60 3.41
CA GLU A 224 -41.80 -64.68 3.36
C GLU A 224 -41.95 -65.45 4.69
N ARG A 225 -41.02 -65.25 5.64
CA ARG A 225 -40.94 -66.01 6.91
C ARG A 225 -41.26 -65.18 8.15
N MET A 226 -41.33 -63.86 8.02
CA MET A 226 -41.62 -62.91 9.09
C MET A 226 -43.05 -62.37 8.97
N GLU A 227 -43.59 -61.83 10.06
CA GLU A 227 -44.89 -61.17 10.02
C GLU A 227 -44.86 -59.99 9.01
N PRO A 228 -45.89 -59.84 8.15
CA PRO A 228 -45.93 -58.81 7.13
C PRO A 228 -45.73 -57.39 7.67
N GLU A 229 -46.26 -57.10 8.86
CA GLU A 229 -46.12 -55.81 9.54
C GLU A 229 -44.68 -55.53 9.98
N LEU A 230 -43.91 -56.56 10.38
CA LEU A 230 -42.50 -56.43 10.75
C LEU A 230 -41.62 -56.16 9.53
N VAL A 231 -41.88 -56.85 8.42
CA VAL A 231 -41.16 -56.62 7.15
C VAL A 231 -41.48 -55.24 6.58
N SER A 232 -42.75 -54.83 6.68
CA SER A 232 -43.22 -53.52 6.22
C SER A 232 -42.70 -52.36 7.06
N SER A 233 -42.25 -52.60 8.30
CA SER A 233 -41.61 -51.58 9.15
C SER A 233 -40.08 -51.61 9.05
N MET A 234 -39.45 -52.76 8.87
CA MET A 234 -37.99 -52.87 8.72
C MET A 234 -37.48 -52.39 7.37
N THR A 235 -38.20 -52.67 6.28
CA THR A 235 -37.76 -52.27 4.91
C THR A 235 -37.57 -50.75 4.79
N PRO A 236 -38.54 -49.90 5.18
CA PRO A 236 -38.37 -48.45 5.12
C PRO A 236 -37.23 -47.93 6.01
N SER A 237 -37.04 -48.51 7.20
CA SER A 237 -35.96 -48.09 8.12
C SER A 237 -34.57 -48.39 7.57
N VAL A 238 -34.37 -49.51 6.86
CA VAL A 238 -33.09 -49.82 6.20
C VAL A 238 -32.85 -48.88 5.02
N GLU A 239 -33.90 -48.58 4.25
CA GLU A 239 -33.82 -47.61 3.15
C GLU A 239 -33.53 -46.19 3.65
N GLU A 240 -34.10 -45.79 4.78
CA GLU A 240 -33.83 -44.51 5.43
C GLU A 240 -32.39 -44.42 5.92
N MET A 241 -31.86 -45.48 6.55
CA MET A 241 -30.46 -45.55 6.95
C MET A 241 -29.51 -45.46 5.75
N ASP A 242 -29.81 -46.15 4.64
CA ASP A 242 -29.01 -46.08 3.41
C ASP A 242 -29.05 -44.67 2.79
N ALA A 243 -30.20 -44.01 2.81
CA ALA A 243 -30.35 -42.63 2.35
C ALA A 243 -29.57 -41.62 3.22
N ILE A 244 -29.65 -41.72 4.55
CA ILE A 244 -28.91 -40.85 5.49
C ILE A 244 -27.41 -41.04 5.31
N VAL A 245 -26.96 -42.30 5.21
CA VAL A 245 -25.56 -42.62 4.97
C VAL A 245 -25.14 -42.06 3.61
N GLY A 246 -25.89 -42.28 2.54
CA GLY A 246 -25.63 -41.69 1.22
C GLY A 246 -25.45 -40.16 1.26
N GLN A 247 -26.39 -39.44 1.87
CA GLN A 247 -26.33 -37.98 1.99
C GLN A 247 -25.13 -37.49 2.81
N PHE A 248 -24.84 -38.14 3.95
CA PHE A 248 -23.69 -37.79 4.77
C PHE A 248 -22.37 -37.99 4.02
N LEU A 249 -22.27 -39.06 3.23
CA LEU A 249 -21.07 -39.40 2.46
C LEU A 249 -20.89 -38.49 1.24
N ASP A 250 -21.99 -38.10 0.60
CA ASP A 250 -21.96 -37.12 -0.48
C ASP A 250 -21.52 -35.73 0.03
N PHE A 251 -22.04 -35.32 1.18
CA PHE A 251 -21.56 -34.12 1.87
C PHE A 251 -20.07 -34.21 2.23
N ALA A 252 -19.66 -35.34 2.79
CA ALA A 252 -18.31 -35.59 3.27
C ALA A 252 -17.23 -35.69 2.18
N ARG A 253 -17.57 -36.22 1.00
CA ARG A 253 -16.66 -36.21 -0.15
C ARG A 253 -16.34 -34.78 -0.60
N GLY A 254 -17.27 -33.84 -0.38
CA GLY A 254 -17.16 -32.45 -0.79
C GLY A 254 -17.08 -32.26 -2.31
N ASP A 255 -17.45 -31.09 -2.80
CA ASP A 255 -17.10 -30.61 -4.17
C ASP A 255 -15.82 -29.77 -4.15
N GLY A 256 -14.95 -29.99 -3.16
CA GLY A 256 -13.81 -29.11 -2.88
C GLY A 256 -12.86 -28.92 -4.07
N ASP A 257 -12.73 -29.96 -4.90
CA ASP A 257 -11.87 -29.97 -6.09
C ASP A 257 -12.58 -29.53 -7.38
N GLU A 258 -13.90 -29.29 -7.34
CA GLU A 258 -14.66 -28.82 -8.48
C GLU A 258 -14.36 -27.33 -8.73
N LYS A 259 -13.79 -27.02 -9.90
CA LYS A 259 -13.54 -25.63 -10.31
C LYS A 259 -14.83 -24.98 -10.79
N PRO A 260 -15.05 -23.68 -10.47
CA PRO A 260 -16.13 -22.93 -11.07
C PRO A 260 -16.03 -22.95 -12.60
N ALA A 261 -17.12 -23.31 -13.26
CA ALA A 261 -17.26 -23.36 -14.71
C ALA A 261 -18.51 -22.58 -15.13
N ALA A 262 -18.45 -21.96 -16.32
CA ALA A 262 -19.62 -21.31 -16.92
C ALA A 262 -20.70 -22.37 -17.18
N THR A 263 -21.76 -22.33 -16.37
CA THR A 263 -22.83 -23.34 -16.35
C THR A 263 -24.19 -22.66 -16.46
N SER A 264 -25.09 -23.22 -17.28
CA SER A 264 -26.50 -22.84 -17.32
C SER A 264 -27.28 -23.63 -16.27
N LEU A 265 -28.02 -22.94 -15.41
CA LEU A 265 -28.88 -23.60 -14.42
C LEU A 265 -30.08 -24.32 -15.07
N ASP A 266 -30.51 -23.86 -16.24
CA ASP A 266 -31.57 -24.51 -17.02
C ASP A 266 -31.12 -25.88 -17.56
N ASP A 267 -29.85 -25.99 -17.98
CA ASP A 267 -29.27 -27.28 -18.40
C ASP A 267 -29.18 -28.27 -17.23
N VAL A 268 -28.83 -27.76 -16.04
CA VAL A 268 -28.82 -28.56 -14.81
C VAL A 268 -30.22 -29.04 -14.45
N ALA A 269 -31.21 -28.15 -14.52
CA ALA A 269 -32.62 -28.46 -14.29
C ALA A 269 -33.16 -29.52 -15.27
N CYS A 270 -32.85 -29.37 -16.56
CA CYS A 270 -33.20 -30.34 -17.59
C CYS A 270 -32.58 -31.71 -17.34
N SER A 271 -31.29 -31.74 -16.96
CA SER A 271 -30.61 -33.00 -16.67
C SER A 271 -31.20 -33.72 -15.45
N LEU A 272 -31.63 -32.97 -14.43
CA LEU A 272 -32.30 -33.54 -13.26
C LEU A 272 -33.70 -34.05 -13.58
N ALA A 273 -34.47 -33.34 -14.42
CA ALA A 273 -35.78 -33.79 -14.87
C ALA A 273 -35.70 -35.09 -15.68
N ALA A 274 -34.72 -35.20 -16.59
CA ALA A 274 -34.49 -36.41 -17.37
C ALA A 274 -34.19 -37.60 -16.45
N ALA A 275 -33.29 -37.43 -15.47
CA ALA A 275 -32.97 -38.48 -14.50
C ALA A 275 -34.18 -38.89 -13.66
N GLY A 276 -35.04 -37.95 -13.25
CA GLY A 276 -36.28 -38.25 -12.52
C GLY A 276 -37.30 -39.03 -13.37
N ALA A 277 -37.47 -38.65 -14.64
CA ALA A 277 -38.38 -39.30 -15.57
C ALA A 277 -38.01 -40.77 -15.81
N ASP A 278 -36.72 -41.08 -15.95
CA ASP A 278 -36.21 -42.45 -16.09
C ASP A 278 -36.57 -43.36 -14.89
N HIS A 279 -36.77 -42.76 -13.71
CA HIS A 279 -37.15 -43.46 -12.48
C HIS A 279 -38.66 -43.38 -12.18
N GLY A 280 -39.48 -42.95 -13.14
CA GLY A 280 -40.93 -42.85 -13.00
C GLY A 280 -41.40 -41.74 -12.06
N ARG A 281 -40.55 -40.74 -11.77
CA ARG A 281 -40.85 -39.59 -10.90
C ARG A 281 -40.83 -38.31 -11.73
N PRO A 282 -41.94 -37.95 -12.41
CA PRO A 282 -41.96 -36.80 -13.30
C PRO A 282 -41.74 -35.48 -12.54
N LEU A 283 -40.83 -34.65 -13.08
CA LEU A 283 -40.54 -33.31 -12.60
C LEU A 283 -41.08 -32.29 -13.62
N VAL A 284 -41.91 -31.34 -13.18
CA VAL A 284 -42.42 -30.28 -14.05
C VAL A 284 -41.38 -29.16 -14.10
N LEU A 285 -40.96 -28.78 -15.30
CA LEU A 285 -39.98 -27.70 -15.50
C LEU A 285 -40.67 -26.38 -15.90
N GLN A 286 -40.27 -25.29 -15.27
CA GLN A 286 -40.62 -23.92 -15.65
C GLN A 286 -39.34 -23.09 -15.78
N LEU A 287 -38.74 -23.11 -16.96
CA LEU A 287 -37.43 -22.50 -17.20
C LEU A 287 -37.56 -21.04 -17.62
N GLY A 288 -36.78 -20.17 -17.01
CA GLY A 288 -36.81 -18.73 -17.21
C GLY A 288 -35.74 -18.16 -18.14
N ASP A 289 -35.02 -19.01 -18.89
CA ASP A 289 -33.91 -18.64 -19.79
C ASP A 289 -32.81 -17.85 -19.05
N VAL A 290 -32.30 -18.46 -17.98
CA VAL A 290 -31.33 -17.82 -17.08
C VAL A 290 -29.91 -17.80 -17.67
N PRO A 291 -29.13 -16.72 -17.47
CA PRO A 291 -27.80 -16.60 -18.06
C PRO A 291 -26.81 -17.60 -17.46
N THR A 292 -25.77 -17.90 -18.23
CA THR A 292 -24.67 -18.77 -17.81
C THR A 292 -23.85 -18.08 -16.71
N VAL A 293 -23.65 -18.76 -15.58
CA VAL A 293 -22.90 -18.22 -14.43
C VAL A 293 -21.74 -19.13 -14.03
N ALA A 294 -20.70 -18.55 -13.43
CA ALA A 294 -19.56 -19.30 -12.92
C ALA A 294 -19.93 -19.99 -11.61
N LEU A 295 -20.25 -21.29 -11.66
CA LEU A 295 -20.62 -22.10 -10.50
C LEU A 295 -19.97 -23.48 -10.57
N ARG A 296 -20.17 -24.29 -9.54
CA ARG A 296 -19.72 -25.69 -9.45
C ARG A 296 -20.86 -26.62 -9.92
N PRO A 297 -20.86 -27.09 -11.19
CA PRO A 297 -22.00 -27.80 -11.76
C PRO A 297 -22.43 -29.07 -11.01
N GLN A 298 -21.50 -29.90 -10.53
CA GLN A 298 -21.81 -31.10 -9.76
C GLN A 298 -22.35 -30.74 -8.38
N ALA A 299 -21.74 -29.77 -7.70
CA ALA A 299 -22.26 -29.26 -6.42
C ALA A 299 -23.70 -28.76 -6.54
N MET A 300 -23.97 -27.96 -7.57
CA MET A 300 -25.28 -27.38 -7.81
C MET A 300 -26.32 -28.45 -8.16
N ARG A 301 -25.96 -29.41 -9.03
CA ARG A 301 -26.80 -30.56 -9.35
C ARG A 301 -27.18 -31.36 -8.10
N ARG A 302 -26.22 -31.58 -7.20
CA ARG A 302 -26.47 -32.29 -5.93
C ARG A 302 -27.37 -31.49 -4.99
N ALA A 303 -27.13 -30.19 -4.83
CA ALA A 303 -27.95 -29.33 -4.00
C ALA A 303 -29.41 -29.32 -4.46
N ILE A 304 -29.65 -29.06 -5.76
CA ILE A 304 -30.99 -29.06 -6.35
C ILE A 304 -31.60 -30.48 -6.27
N GLY A 305 -30.82 -31.52 -6.58
CA GLY A 305 -31.26 -32.91 -6.49
C GLY A 305 -31.77 -33.30 -5.09
N ASN A 306 -31.04 -32.90 -4.03
CA ASN A 306 -31.45 -33.15 -2.65
C ASN A 306 -32.78 -32.46 -2.30
N LEU A 307 -32.97 -31.23 -2.78
CA LEU A 307 -34.22 -30.49 -2.56
C LEU A 307 -35.40 -31.12 -3.33
N ILE A 308 -35.18 -31.58 -4.56
CA ILE A 308 -36.19 -32.32 -5.34
C ILE A 308 -36.55 -33.63 -4.63
N GLU A 309 -35.56 -34.36 -4.12
CA GLU A 309 -35.78 -35.62 -3.42
C GLU A 309 -36.57 -35.40 -2.13
N ASN A 310 -36.30 -34.31 -1.42
CA ASN A 310 -37.07 -33.88 -0.26
C ASN A 310 -38.54 -33.55 -0.65
N ALA A 311 -38.73 -32.84 -1.76
CA ALA A 311 -40.06 -32.53 -2.28
C ALA A 311 -40.85 -33.79 -2.71
N TRP A 312 -40.19 -34.82 -3.24
CA TRP A 312 -40.85 -36.10 -3.52
C TRP A 312 -41.17 -36.91 -2.27
N ARG A 313 -40.30 -36.90 -1.26
CA ARG A 313 -40.52 -37.67 -0.02
C ARG A 313 -41.62 -37.08 0.86
N HIS A 314 -41.64 -35.76 1.01
CA HIS A 314 -42.51 -35.09 1.97
C HIS A 314 -43.61 -34.24 1.32
N GLY A 315 -43.52 -33.99 0.01
CA GLY A 315 -44.43 -33.10 -0.70
C GLY A 315 -45.53 -33.80 -1.48
N ARG A 316 -46.39 -32.98 -2.10
CA ARG A 316 -47.50 -33.45 -2.94
C ARG A 316 -47.17 -33.28 -4.43
N PRO A 317 -47.43 -34.29 -5.28
CA PRO A 317 -47.30 -34.14 -6.72
C PRO A 317 -48.26 -33.09 -7.28
N PRO A 318 -47.90 -32.37 -8.35
CA PRO A 318 -46.60 -32.40 -9.03
C PRO A 318 -45.51 -31.62 -8.29
N VAL A 319 -44.25 -32.07 -8.41
CA VAL A 319 -43.09 -31.27 -8.02
C VAL A 319 -42.68 -30.41 -9.22
N ILE A 320 -42.51 -29.11 -8.99
CA ILE A 320 -42.20 -28.10 -10.00
C ILE A 320 -40.82 -27.52 -9.70
N LEU A 321 -39.90 -27.58 -10.66
CA LEU A 321 -38.62 -26.88 -10.62
C LEU A 321 -38.69 -25.67 -11.56
N SER A 322 -38.49 -24.48 -10.99
CA SER A 322 -38.50 -23.23 -11.74
C SER A 322 -37.17 -22.49 -11.62
N THR A 323 -36.80 -21.81 -12.70
CA THR A 323 -35.64 -20.91 -12.74
C THR A 323 -36.11 -19.54 -13.22
N ARG A 324 -35.62 -18.47 -12.59
CA ARG A 324 -35.90 -17.09 -13.03
C ARG A 324 -34.77 -16.15 -12.68
N VAL A 325 -34.72 -15.02 -13.37
CA VAL A 325 -33.87 -13.88 -12.99
C VAL A 325 -34.72 -12.90 -12.18
N ASP A 326 -34.24 -12.50 -11.00
CA ASP A 326 -34.86 -11.49 -10.14
C ASP A 326 -33.82 -10.40 -9.81
N GLY A 327 -33.84 -9.31 -10.57
CA GLY A 327 -32.82 -8.27 -10.49
C GLY A 327 -31.42 -8.79 -10.87
N ASP A 328 -30.48 -8.69 -9.93
CA ASP A 328 -29.10 -9.18 -10.08
C ASP A 328 -28.93 -10.63 -9.59
N GLU A 329 -30.01 -11.30 -9.17
CA GLU A 329 -29.98 -12.66 -8.64
C GLU A 329 -30.64 -13.66 -9.60
N ILE A 330 -30.12 -14.89 -9.61
CA ILE A 330 -30.77 -16.02 -10.27
C ILE A 330 -31.44 -16.86 -9.19
N VAL A 331 -32.74 -17.06 -9.32
CA VAL A 331 -33.54 -17.81 -8.36
C VAL A 331 -33.86 -19.19 -8.94
N VAL A 332 -33.55 -20.23 -8.17
CA VAL A 332 -33.97 -21.60 -8.41
C VAL A 332 -34.96 -21.98 -7.32
N GLU A 333 -36.17 -22.34 -7.71
CA GLU A 333 -37.26 -22.63 -6.78
C GLU A 333 -37.88 -24.00 -7.05
N ILE A 334 -38.14 -24.74 -5.98
CA ILE A 334 -38.75 -26.07 -6.02
C ILE A 334 -40.07 -25.98 -5.24
N ALA A 335 -41.17 -26.07 -5.98
CA ALA A 335 -42.53 -26.00 -5.45
C ALA A 335 -43.23 -27.36 -5.53
N GLN A 336 -44.31 -27.51 -4.77
CA GLN A 336 -45.14 -28.72 -4.73
C GLN A 336 -46.59 -28.35 -5.06
N GLY A 337 -47.35 -29.32 -5.56
CA GLY A 337 -48.76 -29.14 -5.90
C GLY A 337 -49.66 -29.09 -4.67
N GLY A 338 -50.10 -27.89 -4.28
CA GLY A 338 -51.22 -27.70 -3.34
C GLY A 338 -51.09 -26.47 -2.44
N THR A 339 -51.86 -25.42 -2.78
CA THR A 339 -52.06 -24.09 -2.13
C THR A 339 -50.82 -23.29 -1.78
#